data_AF-A0AAU3HIH8-F1
#
_entry.id   AF-A0AAU3HIH8-F1
#
_cell.length_a   1.000
_cell.length_b   1.000
_cell.length_c   1.000
_cell.angle_alpha   90.00
_cell.angle_beta   90.00
_cell.angle_gamma   90.00
#
_symmetry.space_group_name_H-M   'P 1'
#
loop_
_entity.id
_entity.type
_entity.pdbx_description
1 polymer ?
#
loop_
_entity_poly.entity_id
_entity_poly.type
_entity_poly.pdbx_seq_one_letter_code
_entity_poly.pdbx_strand_id
1 'polypeptide(L)'
;MQIFTLKAGSLGRSWHTAHILLSMLTLGWWLPIYGIHALISATTRPTVQVEVPDGHRVEYRDGWPNVLGPDEYLEPRPVRERILIAAGYAAPVLILVAIVVGVTLRS
;
A
#
# COMPACT_ATOMS: atom_id res chain seq x y z
N MET A 1 -3.01 28.02 -13.96
CA MET A 1 -3.86 26.81 -13.81
C MET A 1 -3.34 25.72 -14.72
N GLN A 2 -3.14 24.51 -14.19
CA GLN A 2 -2.60 23.35 -14.91
C GLN A 2 -3.54 22.15 -14.78
N ILE A 3 -3.59 21.29 -15.80
CA ILE A 3 -4.37 20.05 -15.78
C ILE A 3 -3.40 18.87 -15.84
N PHE A 4 -3.47 17.99 -14.83
CA PHE A 4 -2.66 16.78 -14.78
C PHE A 4 -3.51 15.53 -14.98
N THR A 5 -2.95 14.54 -15.68
CA THR A 5 -3.52 13.20 -15.74
C THR A 5 -2.74 12.31 -14.80
N LEU A 6 -3.38 11.88 -13.71
CA LEU A 6 -2.73 11.18 -12.61
C LEU A 6 -3.33 9.79 -12.43
N LYS A 7 -2.48 8.81 -12.09
CA LYS A 7 -2.96 7.47 -11.69
C LYS A 7 -3.58 7.55 -10.29
N ALA A 8 -4.74 6.94 -10.14
CA ALA A 8 -5.48 6.84 -8.90
C ALA A 8 -5.63 5.38 -8.44
N GLY A 9 -5.80 5.19 -7.14
CA GLY A 9 -5.91 3.91 -6.48
C GLY A 9 -4.58 3.35 -5.95
N SER A 10 -4.70 2.43 -5.00
CA SER A 10 -3.57 1.74 -4.36
C SER A 10 -3.65 0.23 -4.59
N LEU A 11 -2.46 -0.40 -4.58
CA LEU A 11 -2.35 -1.85 -4.44
C LEU A 11 -2.80 -2.20 -3.02
N GLY A 12 -3.95 -2.87 -2.89
CA GLY A 12 -4.58 -3.13 -1.59
C GLY A 12 -3.64 -3.82 -0.59
N ARG A 13 -3.70 -3.39 0.68
CA ARG A 13 -2.81 -3.88 1.75
C ARG A 13 -2.89 -5.39 1.94
N SER A 14 -4.09 -5.97 1.88
CA SER A 14 -4.29 -7.42 2.01
C SER A 14 -3.57 -8.21 0.91
N TRP A 15 -3.52 -7.65 -0.30
CA TRP A 15 -2.88 -8.29 -1.44
C TRP A 15 -1.35 -8.28 -1.32
N HIS A 16 -0.76 -7.15 -0.88
CA HIS A 16 0.66 -7.10 -0.50
C HIS A 16 0.98 -8.10 0.61
N THR A 17 0.16 -8.13 1.66
CA THR A 17 0.34 -8.99 2.83
C THR A 17 0.36 -10.46 2.43
N ALA A 18 -0.55 -10.88 1.54
CA ALA A 18 -0.59 -12.23 1.01
C ALA A 18 0.69 -12.60 0.24
N HIS A 19 1.19 -11.71 -0.62
CA HIS A 19 2.43 -11.96 -1.38
C HIS A 19 3.67 -12.02 -0.49
N ILE A 20 3.74 -11.18 0.55
CA ILE A 20 4.82 -11.24 1.54
C ILE A 20 4.77 -12.57 2.29
N LEU A 21 3.59 -12.98 2.77
CA LEU A 21 3.43 -14.26 3.47
C LEU A 21 3.80 -15.45 2.58
N LEU A 22 3.29 -15.49 1.34
CA LEU A 22 3.63 -16.54 0.38
C LEU A 22 5.13 -16.55 0.08
N SER A 23 5.74 -15.38 -0.11
CA SER A 23 7.18 -15.27 -0.32
C SER A 23 7.96 -15.80 0.88
N MET A 24 7.54 -15.53 2.11
CA MET A 24 8.20 -16.09 3.30
C MET A 24 8.05 -17.62 3.37
N LEU A 25 6.87 -18.15 3.06
CA LEU A 25 6.60 -19.60 3.05
C LEU A 25 7.36 -20.34 1.94
N THR A 26 7.61 -19.68 0.80
CA THR A 26 8.26 -20.29 -0.38
C THR A 26 9.67 -19.76 -0.62
N LEU A 27 10.36 -19.24 0.41
CA LEU A 27 11.74 -18.75 0.33
C LEU A 27 11.99 -17.74 -0.82
N GLY A 28 11.03 -16.85 -1.06
CA GLY A 28 11.12 -15.76 -2.03
C GLY A 28 10.55 -16.07 -3.42
N TRP A 29 10.13 -17.30 -3.71
CA TRP A 29 9.64 -17.67 -5.05
C TRP A 29 8.41 -16.88 -5.54
N TRP A 30 7.63 -16.30 -4.62
CA TRP A 30 6.48 -15.46 -4.95
C TRP A 30 6.82 -13.99 -5.22
N LEU A 31 8.07 -13.56 -5.00
CA LEU A 31 8.49 -12.18 -5.27
C LEU A 31 8.37 -11.77 -6.76
N PRO A 32 8.76 -12.60 -7.74
CA PRO A 32 8.54 -12.27 -9.15
C PRO A 32 7.05 -12.15 -9.51
N ILE A 33 6.20 -13.03 -8.97
CA ILE A 33 4.74 -12.99 -9.19
C ILE A 33 4.15 -11.70 -8.62
N TYR A 34 4.60 -11.30 -7.43
CA TYR A 34 4.27 -10.02 -6.83
C TYR A 34 4.67 -8.84 -7.73
N GLY A 35 5.88 -8.88 -8.31
CA GLY A 35 6.34 -7.87 -9.27
C GLY A 35 5.45 -7.76 -10.52
N ILE A 36 5.04 -8.89 -11.10
CA ILE A 36 4.15 -8.92 -12.28
C ILE A 36 2.80 -8.28 -11.94
N HIS A 37 2.18 -8.69 -10.84
CA HIS A 37 0.90 -8.12 -10.44
C HIS A 37 1.00 -6.62 -10.08
N ALA A 38 2.09 -6.20 -9.43
CA ALA A 38 2.35 -4.80 -9.15
C ALA A 38 2.46 -3.98 -10.44
N LEU A 39 3.16 -4.51 -11.44
CA LEU A 39 3.29 -3.90 -12.77
C LEU A 39 1.92 -3.80 -13.46
N ILE A 40 1.16 -4.89 -13.52
CA ILE A 40 -0.19 -4.90 -14.12
C ILE A 40 -1.09 -3.89 -13.41
N SER A 41 -1.07 -3.83 -12.08
CA SER A 41 -1.87 -2.85 -11.35
C SER A 41 -1.42 -1.42 -11.61
N ALA A 42 -0.11 -1.16 -11.72
CA ALA A 42 0.41 0.16 -12.06
C ALA A 42 -0.08 0.64 -13.43
N THR A 43 -0.14 -0.25 -14.42
CA THR A 43 -0.58 0.09 -15.78
C THR A 43 -2.10 0.19 -15.90
N THR A 44 -2.84 -0.71 -15.25
CA THR A 44 -4.31 -0.80 -15.35
C THR A 44 -5.07 0.09 -14.37
N ARG A 45 -4.38 0.70 -13.40
CA ARG A 45 -5.01 1.64 -12.45
C ARG A 45 -5.74 2.79 -13.17
N PRO A 46 -6.91 3.21 -12.66
CA PRO A 46 -7.67 4.29 -13.25
C PRO A 46 -6.85 5.58 -13.29
N THR A 47 -7.08 6.39 -14.30
CA THR A 47 -6.52 7.74 -14.43
C THR A 47 -7.60 8.76 -14.16
N VAL A 48 -7.25 9.79 -13.38
CA VAL A 48 -8.12 10.93 -13.10
C VAL A 48 -7.47 12.19 -13.65
N GLN A 49 -8.27 13.08 -14.21
CA GLN A 49 -7.84 14.42 -14.54
C GLN A 49 -8.03 15.31 -13.32
N VAL A 50 -6.99 16.06 -12.97
CA VAL A 50 -6.96 16.91 -11.79
C VAL A 50 -6.55 18.30 -12.21
N GLU A 51 -7.41 19.27 -11.89
CA GLU A 51 -7.12 20.69 -12.08
C GLU A 51 -6.33 21.19 -10.88
N VAL A 52 -5.18 21.81 -11.15
CA VAL A 52 -4.27 22.36 -10.13
C VAL A 52 -4.14 23.85 -10.38
N PRO A 53 -4.78 24.69 -9.55
CA PRO A 53 -4.63 26.14 -9.63
C PRO A 53 -3.19 26.56 -9.33
N ASP A 54 -2.83 27.80 -9.69
CA ASP A 54 -1.47 28.29 -9.48
C ASP A 54 -1.15 28.38 -7.97
N GLY A 55 0.07 28.00 -7.60
CA GLY A 55 0.50 27.90 -6.21
C GLY A 55 -0.03 26.67 -5.45
N HIS A 56 -0.91 25.86 -6.04
CA HIS A 56 -1.36 24.60 -5.44
C HIS A 56 -0.39 23.47 -5.77
N ARG A 57 -0.45 22.40 -4.97
CA ARG A 57 0.33 21.17 -5.19
C ARG A 57 -0.55 19.94 -5.06
N VAL A 58 -0.05 18.81 -5.55
CA VAL A 58 -0.74 17.52 -5.44
C VAL A 58 -0.01 16.62 -4.47
N GLU A 59 -0.72 16.12 -3.47
CA GLU A 59 -0.24 15.09 -2.55
C GLU A 59 -1.12 13.83 -2.61
N TYR A 60 -0.52 12.67 -2.34
CA TYR A 60 -1.22 11.39 -2.43
C TYR A 60 -1.64 10.86 -1.06
N ARG A 61 -2.92 10.44 -0.94
CA ARG A 61 -3.44 9.72 0.23
C ARG A 61 -4.17 8.46 -0.21
N ASP A 62 -3.74 7.31 0.31
CA ASP A 62 -4.33 5.99 0.03
C ASP A 62 -4.46 5.65 -1.47
N GLY A 63 -3.54 6.20 -2.27
CA GLY A 63 -3.50 6.05 -3.73
C GLY A 63 -4.31 7.09 -4.50
N TRP A 64 -4.93 8.05 -3.83
CA TRP A 64 -5.72 9.12 -4.47
C TRP A 64 -5.01 10.48 -4.40
N PRO A 65 -5.00 11.25 -5.49
CA PRO A 65 -4.45 12.60 -5.50
C PRO A 65 -5.36 13.58 -4.76
N ASN A 66 -4.78 14.46 -3.95
CA ASN A 66 -5.44 15.56 -3.26
C ASN A 66 -4.74 16.85 -3.69
N VAL A 67 -5.52 17.82 -4.17
CA VAL A 67 -5.00 19.15 -4.50
C VAL A 67 -5.05 19.97 -3.23
N LEU A 68 -3.91 20.55 -2.86
CA LEU A 68 -3.75 21.36 -1.66
C LEU A 68 -3.35 22.77 -2.04
N GLY A 69 -3.97 23.75 -1.40
CA GLY A 69 -3.54 25.13 -1.44
C GLY A 69 -2.14 25.36 -0.87
N PRO A 70 -1.58 26.59 -1.03
CA PRO A 70 -0.25 26.94 -0.54
C PRO A 70 -0.06 26.66 0.95
N ASP A 71 -1.08 26.94 1.76
CA ASP A 71 -1.06 26.81 3.22
C ASP A 71 -1.78 25.55 3.74
N GLU A 72 -2.31 24.73 2.83
CA GLU A 72 -3.00 23.49 3.18
C GLU A 72 -1.99 22.33 3.25
N TYR A 73 -2.25 21.38 4.15
CA TYR A 73 -1.47 20.16 4.30
C TYR A 73 -2.39 18.97 4.56
N LEU A 74 -1.96 17.77 4.15
CA LEU A 74 -2.66 16.56 4.55
C LEU A 74 -2.50 16.36 6.06
N GLU A 75 -3.62 16.31 6.77
CA GLU A 75 -3.62 16.02 8.20
C GLU A 75 -2.90 14.70 8.49
N PRO A 76 -2.08 14.64 9.55
CA PRO A 76 -1.46 13.40 10.00
C PRO A 76 -2.52 12.33 10.24
N ARG A 77 -2.24 11.10 9.79
CA ARG A 77 -3.14 9.97 10.06
C ARG A 77 -3.29 9.78 11.58
N PRO A 78 -4.52 9.53 12.07
CA PRO A 78 -4.74 9.15 13.45
C PRO A 78 -3.85 7.98 13.86
N VAL A 79 -3.40 7.96 15.11
CA VAL A 79 -2.52 6.90 15.65
C VAL A 79 -3.11 5.52 15.41
N ARG A 80 -4.43 5.35 15.60
CA ARG A 80 -5.14 4.10 15.32
C ARG A 80 -4.96 3.64 13.88
N GLU A 81 -5.08 4.55 12.92
CA GLU A 81 -4.92 4.22 11.51
C GLU A 81 -3.50 3.76 11.22
N ARG A 82 -2.50 4.48 11.73
CA ARG A 82 -1.07 4.11 11.61
C ARG A 82 -0.80 2.72 12.19
N ILE A 83 -1.38 2.40 13.35
CA ILE A 83 -1.26 1.08 13.99
C ILE A 83 -1.89 0.01 13.10
N LEU A 84 -3.07 0.24 12.54
CA LEU A 84 -3.72 -0.73 11.64
C LEU A 84 -2.91 -0.96 10.35
N ILE A 85 -2.25 0.07 9.81
CA ILE A 85 -1.33 -0.08 8.68
C ILE A 85 -0.17 -0.99 9.09
N ALA A 86 0.52 -0.66 10.19
CA ALA A 86 1.67 -1.41 10.69
C ALA A 86 1.30 -2.87 11.02
N ALA A 87 0.16 -3.09 11.68
CA ALA A 87 -0.35 -4.42 12.01
C ALA A 87 -0.60 -5.25 10.74
N GLY A 88 -1.15 -4.66 9.68
CA GLY A 88 -1.33 -5.33 8.39
C GLY A 88 -0.02 -5.86 7.81
N TYR A 89 1.06 -5.05 7.86
CA TYR A 89 2.38 -5.46 7.38
C TYR A 89 3.13 -6.42 8.32
N ALA A 90 2.87 -6.35 9.62
CA ALA A 90 3.46 -7.26 10.61
C ALA A 90 2.74 -8.63 10.67
N ALA A 91 1.48 -8.71 10.23
CA ALA A 91 0.66 -9.92 10.31
C ALA A 91 1.32 -11.18 9.70
N PRO A 92 2.01 -11.13 8.54
CA PRO A 92 2.71 -12.30 8.00
C PRO A 92 3.74 -12.88 8.97
N VAL A 93 4.54 -12.01 9.60
CA VAL A 93 5.57 -12.41 10.56
C VAL A 93 4.91 -13.04 11.79
N LEU A 94 3.85 -12.44 12.32
CA LEU A 94 3.12 -12.95 13.47
C LEU A 94 2.48 -14.33 13.19
N ILE A 95 1.94 -14.52 11.98
CA ILE A 95 1.40 -15.81 11.53
C ILE A 95 2.49 -16.88 11.51
N LEU A 96 3.67 -16.57 10.97
CA LEU A 96 4.79 -17.52 10.93
C LEU A 96 5.29 -17.88 12.32
N VAL A 97 5.43 -16.90 13.22
CA VAL A 97 5.81 -17.14 14.61
C VAL A 97 4.80 -18.07 15.30
N ALA A 98 3.50 -17.82 15.11
CA ALA A 98 2.46 -18.67 15.68
C ALA A 98 2.51 -20.11 15.16
N ILE A 99 2.78 -20.30 13.85
CA ILE A 99 2.96 -21.63 13.25
C ILE A 99 4.17 -22.33 13.86
N VAL A 100 5.32 -21.66 13.93
CA VAL A 100 6.55 -22.24 14.48
C VAL A 100 6.35 -22.65 15.94
N VAL A 101 5.84 -21.74 16.79
CA VAL A 101 5.56 -22.04 18.20
C VAL A 101 4.56 -23.19 18.32
N GLY A 102 3.49 -23.20 17.53
CA GLY A 102 2.50 -24.27 17.55
C GLY A 102 3.06 -25.64 17.15
N VAL A 103 4.01 -25.69 16.22
CA VAL A 103 4.73 -26.93 15.85
C VAL A 103 5.66 -27.36 16.97
N THR A 104 6.48 -26.44 17.52
CA THR A 104 7.43 -26.76 18.59
C THR A 104 6.75 -27.22 19.89
N LEU A 105 5.55 -26.71 20.19
CA LEU A 105 4.78 -27.17 21.36
C LEU A 105 4.10 -28.53 21.15
N ARG A 106 4.00 -29.03 19.91
CA ARG A 106 3.38 -30.32 19.58
C ARG A 106 4.40 -31.46 19.38
N SER A 107 5.66 -31.12 19.13
CA SER A 107 6.80 -32.05 19.05
C SER A 107 7.36 -32.36 20.43
#